data_AF-A0A2V9F3X0-F1
#
_entry.id   AF-A0A2V9F3X0-F1
#
_cell.length_a   1.000
_cell.length_b   1.000
_cell.length_c   1.000
_cell.angle_alpha   90.00
_cell.angle_beta   90.00
_cell.angle_gamma   90.00
#
_symmetry.space_group_name_H-M   'P 1'
#
loop_
_entity.id
_entity.type
_entity.pdbx_description
1 polymer ?
#
loop_
_entity_poly.entity_id
_entity_poly.type
_entity_poly.pdbx_seq_one_letter_code
_entity_poly.pdbx_strand_id
1 'polypeptide(L)'
;MKCHFDFEFEGLPERKRMRPVLVTLAPLAKLAVIVLFLQTAASTAAGQSPTPSLDFEYYRARVEPIFLKKRPGHARCVVCHAGSNNAFRLQPLPAGSLTWTEEQSRRNFEIVCRLVTPGDPTSSRLLLHPLSPKAGGDAFHSGGRQFTSQDDPDWRALADWVRNAKIHASTTP
;
A
#
# COMPACT_ATOMS: atom_id res chain seq x y z
N MET A 1 5.40 58.17 37.77
CA MET A 1 4.13 58.07 38.52
C MET A 1 4.00 56.62 38.97
N LYS A 2 4.32 56.29 40.23
CA LYS A 2 3.42 56.36 41.40
C LYS A 2 2.23 55.39 41.24
N CYS A 3 1.94 54.43 42.11
CA CYS A 3 2.36 54.25 43.50
C CYS A 3 1.82 52.91 44.05
N HIS A 4 2.43 52.50 45.17
CA HIS A 4 1.83 51.85 46.34
C HIS A 4 1.71 50.32 46.42
N PHE A 5 2.55 49.83 47.34
CA PHE A 5 2.46 48.63 48.18
C PHE A 5 1.12 48.53 48.92
N ASP A 6 0.69 47.29 49.17
CA ASP A 6 0.29 46.88 50.52
C ASP A 6 0.75 45.44 50.80
N PHE A 7 1.12 45.24 52.05
CA PHE A 7 1.85 44.14 52.65
C PHE A 7 0.93 43.52 53.69
N GLU A 8 0.75 42.19 53.71
CA GLU A 8 0.23 41.54 54.90
C GLU A 8 0.93 40.19 55.11
N PHE A 9 1.32 39.98 56.37
CA PHE A 9 2.34 39.07 56.85
C PHE A 9 1.73 38.31 58.00
N GLU A 10 1.47 37.01 57.89
CA GLU A 10 1.31 36.12 59.05
C GLU A 10 1.53 34.65 58.64
N GLY A 11 2.42 33.93 59.36
CA GLY A 11 2.43 32.47 59.35
C GLY A 11 3.80 31.78 59.26
N LEU A 12 4.64 31.91 60.29
CA LEU A 12 5.57 30.83 60.72
C LEU A 12 5.09 30.39 62.11
N PRO A 13 5.09 29.09 62.49
CA PRO A 13 6.33 28.32 62.66
C PRO A 13 6.14 26.81 62.30
N GLU A 14 7.15 25.96 62.18
CA GLU A 14 7.73 25.27 63.34
C GLU A 14 9.05 24.58 62.95
N ARG A 15 10.08 24.80 63.76
CA ARG A 15 11.42 24.27 63.58
C ARG A 15 11.46 22.82 64.03
N LYS A 16 11.67 21.86 63.13
CA LYS A 16 12.07 20.50 63.52
C LYS A 16 13.56 20.48 63.87
N ARG A 17 13.84 20.13 65.13
CA ARG A 17 15.16 19.90 65.73
C ARG A 17 16.05 19.01 64.87
N MET A 18 17.26 19.48 64.56
CA MET A 18 18.38 18.62 64.15
C MET A 18 18.87 17.80 65.34
N ARG A 19 19.17 16.51 65.12
CA ARG A 19 20.00 15.70 66.01
C ARG A 19 21.28 15.35 65.24
N PRO A 20 22.47 15.50 65.83
CA PRO A 20 23.73 15.31 65.14
C PRO A 20 24.26 13.87 65.23
N VAL A 21 25.36 13.64 64.51
CA VAL A 21 26.37 12.58 64.71
C VAL A 21 26.02 11.27 63.98
N LEU A 22 26.88 10.66 63.16
CA LEU A 22 28.33 10.52 63.20
C LEU A 22 28.92 10.48 61.77
N VAL A 23 29.98 11.25 61.53
CA VAL A 23 30.81 11.11 60.32
C VAL A 23 31.70 9.87 60.52
N THR A 24 31.46 8.82 59.74
CA THR A 24 32.42 7.72 59.60
C THR A 24 33.13 7.86 58.25
N LEU A 25 34.39 8.26 58.31
CA LEU A 25 35.35 8.19 57.21
C LEU A 25 35.57 6.72 56.85
N ALA A 26 35.30 6.34 55.61
CA ALA A 26 35.76 5.08 55.05
C ALA A 26 36.51 5.35 53.73
N PRO A 27 37.59 4.60 53.47
CA PRO A 27 38.70 5.02 52.62
C PRO A 27 38.41 4.93 51.13
N LEU A 28 39.06 5.82 50.36
CA LEU A 28 39.23 5.70 48.91
C LEU A 28 39.63 4.27 48.55
N ALA A 29 38.76 3.56 47.84
CA ALA A 29 39.13 2.33 47.19
C ALA A 29 38.36 2.15 45.87
N LYS A 30 39.06 2.56 44.81
CA LYS A 30 39.26 1.79 43.58
C LYS A 30 38.22 1.95 42.45
N LEU A 31 38.81 2.36 41.33
CA LEU A 31 38.49 2.02 39.95
C LEU A 31 37.37 2.82 39.28
N ALA A 32 37.80 3.93 38.68
CA ALA A 32 37.19 4.44 37.46
C ALA A 32 37.14 3.31 36.42
N VAL A 33 35.94 2.84 36.10
CA VAL A 33 35.69 2.03 34.90
C VAL A 33 34.81 2.87 33.99
N ILE A 34 35.46 3.65 33.13
CA ILE A 34 34.82 4.28 31.97
C ILE A 34 34.57 3.15 30.96
N VAL A 35 33.38 2.55 30.99
CA VAL A 35 32.94 1.67 29.90
C VAL A 35 32.30 2.55 28.84
N LEU A 36 33.12 2.91 27.85
CA LEU A 36 32.69 3.50 26.59
C LEU A 36 31.83 2.46 25.85
N PHE A 37 30.50 2.53 26.01
CA PHE A 37 29.57 1.76 25.20
C PHE A 37 29.49 2.39 23.79
N LEU A 38 30.41 2.02 22.91
CA LEU A 38 30.19 2.11 21.46
C LEU A 38 29.18 1.02 21.10
N GLN A 39 27.89 1.34 21.14
CA GLN A 39 26.87 0.48 20.53
C GLN A 39 26.95 0.66 19.01
N THR A 40 27.48 -0.35 18.33
CA THR A 40 27.28 -0.54 16.90
C THR A 40 25.79 -0.77 16.65
N ALA A 41 25.10 0.25 16.16
CA ALA A 41 23.80 0.08 15.54
C ALA A 41 23.99 -0.77 14.28
N ALA A 42 23.88 -2.09 14.40
CA ALA A 42 23.68 -2.96 13.27
C ALA A 42 22.30 -2.63 12.71
N SER A 43 22.26 -1.78 11.68
CA SER A 43 21.09 -1.58 10.85
C SER A 43 20.70 -2.93 10.26
N THR A 44 19.75 -3.63 10.88
CA THR A 44 18.95 -4.61 10.18
C THR A 44 18.12 -3.84 9.17
N ALA A 45 18.71 -3.53 8.02
CA ALA A 45 17.94 -3.31 6.82
C ALA A 45 17.22 -4.63 6.58
N ALA A 46 16.00 -4.73 7.11
CA ALA A 46 15.06 -5.73 6.66
C ALA A 46 15.07 -5.60 5.13
N GLY A 47 15.58 -6.64 4.46
CA GLY A 47 15.54 -6.71 3.02
C GLY A 47 14.09 -6.51 2.62
N GLN A 48 13.76 -5.32 2.14
CA GLN A 48 12.58 -5.13 1.33
C GLN A 48 12.85 -6.00 0.12
N SER A 49 12.35 -7.25 0.16
CA SER A 49 12.20 -8.02 -1.04
C SER A 49 11.47 -7.08 -2.00
N PRO A 50 12.05 -6.75 -3.18
CA PRO A 50 11.40 -5.82 -4.08
C PRO A 50 9.99 -6.37 -4.30
N THR A 51 8.97 -5.57 -3.95
CA THR A 51 7.59 -5.94 -4.28
C THR A 51 7.61 -6.26 -5.77
N PRO A 52 7.32 -7.51 -6.18
CA PRO A 52 7.50 -7.90 -7.56
C PRO A 52 6.68 -6.94 -8.41
N SER A 53 7.36 -6.22 -9.31
CA SER A 53 6.68 -5.32 -10.21
C SER A 53 5.89 -6.15 -11.20
N LEU A 54 4.59 -5.86 -11.28
CA LEU A 54 3.70 -6.47 -12.25
C LEU A 54 4.25 -6.25 -13.66
N ASP A 55 4.00 -7.20 -14.55
CA ASP A 55 4.61 -7.20 -15.87
C ASP A 55 3.81 -6.38 -16.88
N PHE A 56 4.42 -5.37 -17.49
CA PHE A 56 3.75 -4.54 -18.48
C PHE A 56 3.46 -5.29 -19.79
N GLU A 57 4.38 -6.14 -20.25
CA GLU A 57 4.20 -6.88 -21.50
C GLU A 57 3.08 -7.91 -21.37
N TYR A 58 3.05 -8.67 -20.27
CA TYR A 58 1.94 -9.55 -19.94
C TYR A 58 0.62 -8.77 -19.82
N TYR A 59 0.64 -7.61 -19.15
CA TYR A 59 -0.54 -6.75 -19.06
C TYR A 59 -1.06 -6.39 -20.46
N ARG A 60 -0.22 -5.83 -21.31
CA ARG A 60 -0.61 -5.35 -22.64
C ARG A 60 -1.11 -6.49 -23.54
N ALA A 61 -0.48 -7.66 -23.47
CA ALA A 61 -0.80 -8.78 -24.34
C ALA A 61 -1.98 -9.65 -23.85
N ARG A 62 -2.21 -9.75 -22.53
CA ARG A 62 -3.15 -10.73 -21.94
C ARG A 62 -4.23 -10.09 -21.08
N VAL A 63 -3.96 -8.97 -20.42
CA VAL A 63 -4.91 -8.30 -19.52
C VAL A 63 -5.68 -7.19 -20.24
N GLU A 64 -4.98 -6.26 -20.89
CA GLU A 64 -5.57 -5.10 -21.56
C GLU A 64 -6.66 -5.47 -22.58
N PRO A 65 -6.52 -6.52 -23.42
CA PRO A 65 -7.57 -6.91 -24.36
C PRO A 65 -8.89 -7.29 -23.69
N ILE A 66 -8.86 -7.75 -22.43
CA ILE A 66 -10.08 -8.11 -21.68
C ILE A 66 -10.98 -6.89 -21.50
N PHE A 67 -10.40 -5.71 -21.32
CA PHE A 67 -11.15 -4.46 -21.12
C PHE A 67 -11.86 -3.98 -22.40
N LEU A 68 -11.40 -4.47 -23.55
CA LEU A 68 -11.92 -4.18 -24.89
C LEU A 68 -12.84 -5.29 -25.41
N LYS A 69 -12.82 -6.47 -24.80
CA LYS A 69 -13.59 -7.63 -25.24
C LYS A 69 -15.08 -7.43 -24.99
N LYS A 70 -15.90 -7.62 -26.02
CA LYS A 70 -17.36 -7.70 -25.89
C LYS A 70 -17.73 -9.12 -25.47
N ARG A 71 -18.50 -9.24 -24.39
CA ARG A 71 -19.08 -10.51 -23.92
C ARG A 71 -20.59 -10.51 -24.16
N PRO A 72 -21.21 -11.66 -24.48
CA PRO A 72 -22.66 -11.76 -24.56
C PRO A 72 -23.32 -11.25 -23.28
N GLY A 73 -24.33 -10.38 -23.39
CA GLY A 73 -25.04 -9.83 -22.23
C GLY A 73 -24.31 -8.74 -21.42
N HIS A 74 -23.07 -8.37 -21.77
CA HIS A 74 -22.29 -7.39 -20.99
C HIS A 74 -21.77 -6.22 -21.82
N ALA A 75 -21.75 -5.02 -21.25
CA ALA A 75 -20.99 -3.91 -21.81
C ALA A 75 -19.47 -4.22 -21.72
N ARG A 76 -18.69 -3.71 -22.68
CA ARG A 76 -17.22 -3.74 -22.57
C ARG A 76 -16.80 -2.85 -21.41
N CYS A 77 -15.76 -3.22 -20.66
CA CYS A 77 -15.26 -2.41 -19.55
C CYS A 77 -14.97 -0.96 -19.99
N VAL A 78 -14.29 -0.80 -21.14
CA VAL A 78 -13.92 0.52 -21.68
C VAL A 78 -15.11 1.47 -21.88
N VAL A 79 -16.31 0.96 -22.17
CA VAL A 79 -17.49 1.81 -22.43
C VAL A 79 -17.91 2.59 -21.18
N CYS A 80 -17.76 2.01 -20.00
CA CYS A 80 -18.12 2.65 -18.73
C CYS A 80 -16.92 3.29 -18.03
N HIS A 81 -15.70 2.82 -18.33
CA HIS A 81 -14.51 3.21 -17.60
C HIS A 81 -13.62 4.24 -18.31
N ALA A 82 -13.73 4.39 -19.64
CA ALA A 82 -12.98 5.39 -20.39
C ALA A 82 -13.34 6.81 -19.94
N GLY A 83 -12.35 7.58 -19.48
CA GLY A 83 -12.54 8.96 -19.04
C GLY A 83 -13.42 9.12 -17.80
N SER A 84 -13.81 8.02 -17.14
CA SER A 84 -14.70 8.02 -15.98
C SER A 84 -14.08 8.67 -14.74
N ASN A 85 -14.91 9.01 -13.75
CA ASN A 85 -14.44 9.57 -12.47
C ASN A 85 -14.36 8.52 -11.34
N ASN A 86 -14.04 7.26 -11.68
CA ASN A 86 -13.88 6.18 -10.70
C ASN A 86 -12.43 5.68 -10.66
N ALA A 87 -12.13 4.77 -9.72
CA ALA A 87 -10.77 4.27 -9.51
C ALA A 87 -10.21 3.49 -10.73
N PHE A 88 -11.08 2.86 -11.52
CA PHE A 88 -10.71 2.18 -12.76
C PHE A 88 -10.94 3.09 -13.98
N ARG A 89 -10.28 4.25 -13.99
CA ARG A 89 -10.38 5.22 -15.09
C ARG A 89 -9.44 4.84 -16.23
N LEU A 90 -9.98 4.24 -17.28
CA LEU A 90 -9.19 3.93 -18.48
C LEU A 90 -9.02 5.18 -19.37
N GLN A 91 -7.95 5.21 -20.16
CA GLN A 91 -7.79 6.20 -21.22
C GLN A 91 -8.90 6.02 -22.30
N PRO A 92 -9.44 7.10 -22.88
CA PRO A 92 -10.29 6.98 -24.06
C PRO A 92 -9.52 6.36 -25.23
N LEU A 93 -10.20 5.54 -26.03
CA LEU A 93 -9.62 5.05 -27.28
C LEU A 93 -9.43 6.21 -28.27
N PRO A 94 -8.34 6.22 -29.06
CA PRO A 94 -8.21 7.14 -30.18
C PRO A 94 -9.39 7.01 -31.14
N ALA A 95 -9.77 8.12 -31.79
CA ALA A 95 -10.88 8.12 -32.73
C ALA A 95 -10.66 7.08 -33.84
N GLY A 96 -11.65 6.21 -34.06
CA GLY A 96 -11.59 5.13 -35.05
C GLY A 96 -10.72 3.93 -34.67
N SER A 97 -10.03 3.95 -33.53
CA SER A 97 -9.20 2.82 -33.08
C SER A 97 -9.98 1.80 -32.27
N LEU A 98 -9.61 0.53 -32.43
CA LEU A 98 -10.10 -0.57 -31.59
C LEU A 98 -9.20 -0.85 -30.38
N THR A 99 -8.00 -0.27 -30.35
CA THR A 99 -6.98 -0.49 -29.32
C THR A 99 -6.35 0.83 -28.86
N TRP A 100 -5.66 0.79 -27.72
CA TRP A 100 -4.87 1.91 -27.22
C TRP A 100 -3.51 2.02 -27.91
N THR A 101 -2.93 3.23 -27.92
CA THR A 101 -1.50 3.40 -28.20
C THR A 101 -0.67 2.90 -27.02
N GLU A 102 0.63 2.65 -27.21
CA GLU A 102 1.49 2.19 -26.11
C GLU A 102 1.51 3.17 -24.93
N GLU A 103 1.53 4.48 -25.21
CA GLU A 103 1.53 5.52 -24.19
C GLU A 103 0.21 5.55 -23.40
N GLN A 104 -0.90 5.20 -24.05
CA GLN A 104 -2.18 5.02 -23.38
C GLN A 104 -2.21 3.73 -22.56
N SER A 105 -1.65 2.63 -23.08
CA SER A 105 -1.53 1.36 -22.36
C SER A 105 -0.67 1.50 -21.11
N ARG A 106 0.44 2.24 -21.16
CA ARG A 106 1.29 2.56 -19.98
C ARG A 106 0.51 3.30 -18.89
N ARG A 107 -0.27 4.31 -19.28
CA ARG A 107 -1.14 5.04 -18.33
C ARG A 107 -2.24 4.15 -17.75
N ASN A 108 -2.85 3.29 -18.57
CA ASN A 108 -3.83 2.32 -18.08
C ASN A 108 -3.19 1.35 -17.09
N PHE A 109 -2.00 0.83 -17.39
CA PHE A 109 -1.24 -0.07 -16.53
C PHE A 109 -0.99 0.52 -15.14
N GLU A 110 -0.54 1.78 -15.06
CA GLU A 110 -0.34 2.47 -13.78
C GLU A 110 -1.61 2.53 -12.92
N ILE A 111 -2.77 2.72 -13.57
CA ILE A 111 -4.07 2.77 -12.90
C ILE A 111 -4.47 1.36 -12.45
N VAL A 112 -4.32 0.36 -13.31
CA VAL A 112 -4.68 -1.04 -13.03
C VAL A 112 -3.82 -1.60 -11.89
N CYS A 113 -2.52 -1.29 -11.84
CA CYS A 113 -1.62 -1.71 -10.77
C CYS A 113 -2.07 -1.24 -9.38
N ARG A 114 -2.80 -0.12 -9.27
CA ARG A 114 -3.34 0.38 -7.98
C ARG A 114 -4.60 -0.36 -7.53
N LEU A 115 -5.18 -1.20 -8.39
CA LEU A 115 -6.42 -1.94 -8.12
C LEU A 115 -6.18 -3.40 -7.79
N VAL A 116 -4.91 -3.80 -7.68
CA VAL A 116 -4.50 -5.17 -7.43
C VAL A 116 -3.53 -5.24 -6.26
N THR A 117 -3.57 -6.36 -5.57
CA THR A 117 -2.59 -6.77 -4.56
C THR A 117 -1.68 -7.79 -5.25
N PRO A 118 -0.42 -7.44 -5.61
CA PRO A 118 0.50 -8.41 -6.22
C PRO A 118 0.62 -9.68 -5.36
N GLY A 119 0.47 -10.84 -5.99
CA GLY A 119 0.44 -12.16 -5.35
C GLY A 119 -0.95 -12.63 -4.88
N ASP A 120 -1.94 -11.75 -4.75
CA ASP A 120 -3.27 -12.10 -4.23
C ASP A 120 -4.42 -11.63 -5.15
N PRO A 121 -4.81 -12.47 -6.12
CA PRO A 121 -5.93 -12.18 -7.02
C PRO A 121 -7.28 -12.07 -6.31
N THR A 122 -7.46 -12.77 -5.20
CA THR A 122 -8.74 -12.87 -4.49
C THR A 122 -9.01 -11.71 -3.54
N SER A 123 -8.00 -10.93 -3.15
CA SER A 123 -8.20 -9.63 -2.48
C SER A 123 -8.15 -8.44 -3.44
N SER A 124 -7.81 -8.68 -4.71
CA SER A 124 -7.63 -7.62 -5.71
C SER A 124 -8.96 -7.08 -6.23
N ARG A 125 -9.21 -5.78 -6.00
CA ARG A 125 -10.47 -5.12 -6.39
C ARG A 125 -10.80 -5.24 -7.88
N LEU A 126 -9.77 -5.21 -8.74
CA LEU A 126 -9.93 -5.40 -10.19
C LEU A 126 -10.61 -6.73 -10.54
N LEU A 127 -10.39 -7.78 -9.76
CA LEU A 127 -10.93 -9.12 -9.99
C LEU A 127 -12.24 -9.35 -9.24
N LEU A 128 -12.37 -8.81 -8.03
CA LEU A 128 -13.56 -9.01 -7.18
C LEU A 128 -14.80 -8.28 -7.70
N HIS A 129 -14.65 -7.01 -8.09
CA HIS A 129 -15.78 -6.17 -8.46
C HIS A 129 -16.60 -6.71 -9.66
N PRO A 130 -15.96 -7.14 -10.77
CA PRO A 130 -16.68 -7.69 -11.91
C PRO A 130 -17.10 -9.16 -11.76
N LEU A 131 -16.65 -9.86 -10.71
CA LEU A 131 -16.97 -11.26 -10.46
C LEU A 131 -18.38 -11.43 -9.87
N SER A 132 -19.02 -12.55 -10.19
CA SER A 132 -20.30 -12.94 -9.60
C SER A 132 -20.20 -13.10 -8.08
N PRO A 133 -21.21 -12.65 -7.29
CA PRO A 133 -21.25 -12.88 -5.85
C PRO A 133 -21.11 -14.36 -5.46
N LYS A 134 -21.69 -15.27 -6.26
CA LYS A 134 -21.62 -16.73 -6.02
C LYS A 134 -20.19 -17.28 -6.13
N ALA A 135 -19.28 -16.55 -6.77
CA ALA A 135 -17.88 -16.90 -6.93
C ALA A 135 -16.94 -16.06 -6.04
N GLY A 136 -17.50 -15.29 -5.10
CA GLY A 136 -16.76 -14.44 -4.16
C GLY A 136 -16.62 -12.98 -4.59
N GLY A 137 -17.33 -12.53 -5.62
CA GLY A 137 -17.32 -11.12 -6.04
C GLY A 137 -18.24 -10.20 -5.22
N ASP A 138 -18.19 -8.90 -5.52
CA ASP A 138 -18.93 -7.86 -4.79
C ASP A 138 -20.46 -7.97 -4.97
N ALA A 139 -21.26 -7.33 -4.10
CA ALA A 139 -22.73 -7.33 -4.20
C ALA A 139 -23.31 -6.55 -5.39
N PHE A 140 -22.55 -5.63 -5.99
CA PHE A 140 -23.01 -4.86 -7.17
C PHE A 140 -21.88 -4.43 -8.11
N HIS A 141 -22.14 -4.44 -9.42
CA HIS A 141 -21.33 -3.81 -10.46
C HIS A 141 -22.25 -3.35 -11.60
N SER A 142 -22.26 -2.06 -11.91
CA SER A 142 -23.22 -1.45 -12.86
C SER A 142 -23.06 -1.98 -14.29
N GLY A 143 -21.84 -2.33 -14.69
CA GLY A 143 -21.56 -2.97 -15.98
C GLY A 143 -21.97 -4.45 -16.06
N GLY A 144 -22.58 -4.99 -15.00
CA GLY A 144 -22.94 -6.40 -14.87
C GLY A 144 -21.79 -7.29 -14.42
N ARG A 145 -22.08 -8.56 -14.14
CA ARG A 145 -21.07 -9.55 -13.71
C ARG A 145 -20.30 -10.08 -14.90
N GLN A 146 -19.15 -9.48 -15.18
CA GLN A 146 -18.34 -9.84 -16.35
C GLN A 146 -17.82 -11.27 -16.27
N PHE A 147 -17.60 -11.79 -15.05
CA PHE A 147 -17.13 -13.15 -14.80
C PHE A 147 -18.12 -13.90 -13.90
N THR A 148 -18.52 -15.10 -14.33
CA THR A 148 -19.43 -15.95 -13.54
C THR A 148 -18.69 -16.80 -12.52
N SER A 149 -17.42 -17.12 -12.78
CA SER A 149 -16.56 -17.96 -11.94
C SER A 149 -15.08 -17.55 -12.06
N GLN A 150 -14.26 -18.03 -11.13
CA GLN A 150 -12.80 -17.87 -11.18
C GLN A 150 -12.14 -18.80 -12.23
N ASP A 151 -12.89 -19.73 -12.82
CA ASP A 151 -12.42 -20.61 -13.90
C ASP A 151 -12.54 -19.97 -15.29
N ASP A 152 -13.22 -18.81 -15.39
CA ASP A 152 -13.28 -18.02 -16.62
C ASP A 152 -11.85 -17.75 -17.12
N PRO A 153 -11.54 -18.04 -18.39
CA PRO A 153 -10.17 -17.95 -18.91
C PRO A 153 -9.59 -16.53 -18.83
N ASP A 154 -10.42 -15.50 -18.99
CA ASP A 154 -9.96 -14.12 -18.88
C ASP A 154 -9.80 -13.73 -17.39
N TRP A 155 -10.65 -14.24 -16.49
CA TRP A 155 -10.43 -14.07 -15.05
C TRP A 155 -9.10 -14.70 -14.62
N ARG A 156 -8.80 -15.91 -15.11
CA ARG A 156 -7.50 -16.56 -14.86
C ARG A 156 -6.34 -15.77 -15.44
N ALA A 157 -6.47 -15.21 -16.65
CA ALA A 157 -5.43 -14.36 -17.22
C ALA A 157 -5.12 -13.14 -16.34
N LEU A 158 -6.14 -12.50 -15.76
CA LEU A 158 -5.97 -11.43 -14.76
C LEU A 158 -5.28 -11.97 -13.50
N ALA A 159 -5.73 -13.11 -12.98
CA ALA A 159 -5.21 -13.69 -11.76
C ALA A 159 -3.74 -14.11 -11.90
N ASP A 160 -3.36 -14.66 -13.04
CA ASP A 160 -1.98 -15.05 -13.33
C ASP A 160 -1.07 -13.83 -13.40
N TRP A 161 -1.52 -12.75 -14.05
CA TRP A 161 -0.81 -11.48 -14.04
C TRP A 161 -0.60 -10.94 -12.62
N VAL A 162 -1.65 -10.97 -11.78
CA VAL A 162 -1.57 -10.56 -10.37
C VAL A 162 -0.62 -11.47 -9.58
N ARG A 163 -0.55 -12.76 -9.91
CA ARG A 163 0.46 -13.71 -9.36
C ARG A 163 1.86 -13.53 -9.96
N ASN A 164 2.11 -12.43 -10.68
CA ASN A 164 3.38 -12.07 -11.31
C ASN A 164 3.79 -12.96 -12.49
N ALA A 165 2.83 -13.56 -13.21
CA ALA A 165 3.13 -14.21 -14.48
C ALA A 165 3.82 -13.23 -15.44
N LYS A 166 4.82 -13.75 -16.15
CA LYS A 166 5.62 -13.02 -17.15
C LYS A 166 5.34 -13.62 -18.52
N ILE A 167 5.47 -12.82 -19.57
CA ILE A 167 5.60 -13.40 -20.91
C ILE A 167 7.02 -13.93 -21.03
N HIS A 168 7.14 -15.26 -21.06
CA HIS A 168 8.37 -15.88 -21.52
C HIS A 168 8.45 -15.65 -23.03
N ALA A 169 9.44 -14.88 -23.48
CA ALA A 169 9.79 -14.86 -24.89
C ALA A 169 10.12 -16.31 -25.29
N SER A 170 9.33 -16.87 -26.19
CA SER A 170 9.62 -18.18 -26.78
C SER A 170 11.01 -18.11 -27.40
N THR A 171 11.97 -18.75 -26.75
CA THR A 171 13.25 -19.07 -27.35
C THR A 171 12.95 -20.12 -28.42
N THR A 172 12.85 -19.68 -29.67
CA THR A 172 12.87 -20.56 -30.84
C THR A 172 14.17 -21.38 -30.78
N PRO A 173 14.11 -22.71 -31.02
CA PRO A 173 15.22 -23.64 -30.75
C PRO A 173 16.52 -23.29 -31.47
#